data_AF-A0A8C7YTB5-F1
#
_entry.id   AF-A0A8C7YTB5-F1
#
_cell.length_a   1.000
_cell.length_b   1.000
_cell.length_c   1.000
_cell.angle_alpha   90.00
_cell.angle_beta   90.00
_cell.angle_gamma   90.00
#
_symmetry.space_group_name_H-M   'P 1'
#
loop_
_entity.id
_entity.type
_entity.pdbx_description
1 polymer ?
#
loop_
_entity_poly.entity_id
_entity_poly.type
_entity_poly.pdbx_seq_one_letter_code
_entity_poly.pdbx_strand_id
1 'polypeptide(L)'
;MWIWTAVFLLGLSAGERTDKEKTSKRMEITAGDFNEKLQSGKILFIYFEHQVSPPVSLFLVEMEKSAEVLQDYGVLVRKVNCRTELVPTYCTDERLQRTAFLFRGGKEFLSFDLDTVFDVNSMVAEVLFAILREEVKYVHTDADLLAMERTARGKKDMVLCYVQSLGTQEHRSIMETAYVYGSKHQFILITGGPVLKQLGANESSLSSRVWFLHCRIPGGFSTPTASERCPVTRMRRALSTLNLHSFLQLMEAPLVLEVDVDPSSVPPPQFPYQLTPQVFLFSRPATEHLDRDAAGALAWRLRGVALLLLVHRQSPAVKTPEEFNVAYRRPEKSSEVKYLTLHSLDEVSEIFLDQDKEEEEEEEEEEEEDESQFGKLNDEVAASVFENTGNLMDLDSITQLTSENFHSEVAQSSLTVVLFYLKWDAVSMAFLSSFIEVAEKLEESKVDDVLMSVVDCGEWTDLCAAQPSALVPFQPITEFPRVVLLRPQESPQYYESMLGSEALHRFIILSRTAAPVRLSTQEEVTSFLQEVPHGSQAGDRPDRVLGLFRSPTDASAFVEAAMSLRGEVLSGLLMDGPAEKWYRPKFYIFNAAL
;
A
#
# COMPACT_ATOMS: atom_id res chain seq x y z
N MET A 1 -21.80 -27.89 40.67
CA MET A 1 -21.84 -26.57 39.98
C MET A 1 -20.75 -26.38 38.92
N TRP A 2 -19.84 -27.34 38.69
CA TRP A 2 -18.75 -27.22 37.70
C TRP A 2 -18.95 -28.04 36.41
N ILE A 3 -19.98 -28.87 36.35
CA ILE A 3 -20.28 -29.71 35.17
C ILE A 3 -21.18 -28.95 34.16
N TRP A 4 -21.92 -27.94 34.60
CA TRP A 4 -22.86 -27.19 33.77
C TRP A 4 -22.20 -26.07 32.95
N THR A 5 -21.06 -25.55 33.40
CA THR A 5 -20.28 -24.54 32.67
C THR A 5 -19.51 -25.13 31.48
N ALA A 6 -19.05 -26.38 31.57
CA ALA A 6 -18.39 -27.08 30.47
C ALA A 6 -19.36 -27.40 29.30
N VAL A 7 -20.62 -27.70 29.60
CA VAL A 7 -21.65 -28.00 28.57
C VAL A 7 -22.07 -26.73 27.82
N PHE A 8 -22.07 -25.57 28.49
CA PHE A 8 -22.42 -24.29 27.84
C PHE A 8 -21.31 -23.77 26.91
N LEU A 9 -20.03 -23.99 27.27
CA LEU A 9 -18.88 -23.65 26.41
C LEU A 9 -18.72 -24.61 25.21
N LEU A 10 -19.13 -25.87 25.35
CA LEU A 10 -19.23 -26.82 24.23
C LEU A 10 -20.43 -26.53 23.32
N GLY A 11 -21.50 -25.93 23.83
CA GLY A 11 -22.69 -25.55 23.05
C GLY A 11 -22.48 -24.34 22.13
N LEU A 12 -21.69 -23.35 22.57
CA LEU A 12 -21.36 -22.16 21.77
C LEU A 12 -20.36 -22.48 20.64
N SER A 13 -19.37 -23.34 20.90
CA SER A 13 -18.42 -23.81 19.89
C SER A 13 -19.04 -24.80 18.88
N ALA A 14 -20.09 -25.52 19.27
CA ALA A 14 -20.84 -26.38 18.35
C ALA A 14 -21.73 -25.57 17.39
N GLY A 15 -22.33 -24.46 17.85
CA GLY A 15 -23.17 -23.57 17.03
C GLY A 15 -22.42 -22.91 15.87
N GLU A 16 -21.25 -22.31 16.15
CA GLU A 16 -20.37 -21.75 15.10
C GLU A 16 -19.86 -22.81 14.12
N ARG A 17 -19.59 -24.03 14.60
CA ARG A 17 -19.10 -25.13 13.75
C ARG A 17 -20.20 -25.64 12.82
N THR A 18 -21.45 -25.70 13.29
CA THR A 18 -22.58 -26.12 12.46
C THR A 18 -22.99 -25.09 11.41
N ASP A 19 -22.83 -23.79 11.67
CA ASP A 19 -23.08 -22.77 10.64
C ASP A 19 -21.95 -22.73 9.59
N LYS A 20 -20.67 -22.79 10.00
CA LYS A 20 -19.52 -22.92 9.08
C LYS A 20 -19.60 -24.16 8.19
N GLU A 21 -20.03 -25.30 8.73
CA GLU A 21 -20.18 -26.54 7.95
C GLU A 21 -21.36 -26.45 6.94
N LYS A 22 -22.35 -25.59 7.22
CA LYS A 22 -23.54 -25.39 6.38
C LYS A 22 -23.31 -24.33 5.30
N THR A 23 -22.53 -23.28 5.56
CA THR A 23 -22.06 -22.30 4.56
C THR A 23 -21.01 -22.90 3.63
N SER A 24 -20.05 -23.66 4.15
CA SER A 24 -19.05 -24.36 3.32
C SER A 24 -19.70 -25.33 2.33
N LYS A 25 -20.73 -26.07 2.78
CA LYS A 25 -21.54 -26.96 1.93
C LYS A 25 -22.44 -26.23 0.93
N ARG A 26 -22.69 -24.93 1.13
CA ARG A 26 -23.44 -24.07 0.19
C ARG A 26 -22.54 -23.49 -0.90
N MET A 27 -21.23 -23.42 -0.64
CA MET A 27 -20.21 -22.92 -1.57
C MET A 27 -19.76 -24.01 -2.55
N GLU A 28 -19.76 -25.28 -2.16
CA GLU A 28 -19.39 -26.39 -3.03
C GLU A 28 -20.46 -26.67 -4.10
N ILE A 29 -20.03 -26.89 -5.35
CA ILE A 29 -20.92 -27.24 -6.48
C ILE A 29 -20.35 -28.44 -7.24
N THR A 30 -21.26 -29.26 -7.78
CA THR A 30 -20.87 -30.38 -8.66
C THR A 30 -20.53 -29.90 -10.07
N ALA A 31 -19.89 -30.73 -10.89
CA ALA A 31 -19.66 -30.43 -12.30
C ALA A 31 -20.98 -30.24 -13.09
N GLY A 32 -22.05 -30.93 -12.69
CA GLY A 32 -23.39 -30.75 -13.23
C GLY A 32 -23.95 -29.36 -12.90
N ASP A 33 -23.89 -28.98 -11.62
CA ASP A 33 -24.34 -27.67 -11.14
C ASP A 33 -23.51 -26.53 -11.72
N PHE A 34 -22.21 -26.74 -11.94
CA PHE A 34 -21.34 -25.78 -12.60
C PHE A 34 -21.85 -25.45 -14.01
N ASN A 35 -22.14 -26.47 -14.82
CA ASN A 35 -22.67 -26.27 -16.18
C ASN A 35 -24.05 -25.61 -16.18
N GLU A 36 -24.95 -26.00 -15.26
CA GLU A 36 -26.26 -25.37 -15.11
C GLU A 36 -26.14 -23.90 -14.72
N LYS A 37 -25.30 -23.59 -13.71
CA LYS A 37 -25.08 -22.21 -13.24
C LYS A 37 -24.38 -21.35 -14.27
N LEU A 38 -23.46 -21.91 -15.06
CA LEU A 38 -22.85 -21.20 -16.20
C LEU A 38 -23.94 -20.69 -17.16
N GLN A 39 -24.95 -21.52 -17.44
CA GLN A 39 -26.05 -21.19 -18.34
C GLN A 39 -27.10 -20.26 -17.71
N SER A 40 -27.09 -20.08 -16.39
CA SER A 40 -28.04 -19.19 -15.69
C SER A 40 -27.83 -17.70 -15.98
N GLY A 41 -26.71 -17.33 -16.61
CA GLY A 41 -26.35 -15.94 -16.91
C GLY A 41 -25.86 -15.13 -15.71
N LYS A 42 -25.88 -15.70 -14.51
CA LYS A 42 -25.36 -15.08 -13.28
C LYS A 42 -23.84 -14.96 -13.33
N ILE A 43 -23.32 -13.99 -12.57
CA ILE A 43 -21.88 -13.84 -12.37
C ILE A 43 -21.44 -14.85 -11.31
N LEU A 44 -20.39 -15.62 -11.60
CA LEU A 44 -19.88 -16.66 -10.71
C LEU A 44 -18.41 -16.40 -10.44
N PHE A 45 -18.03 -16.35 -9.17
CA PHE A 45 -16.63 -16.34 -8.75
C PHE A 45 -16.29 -17.73 -8.22
N ILE A 46 -15.44 -18.47 -8.92
CA ILE A 46 -15.23 -19.90 -8.73
C ILE A 46 -13.76 -20.23 -8.52
N TYR A 47 -13.49 -21.03 -7.49
CA TYR A 47 -12.19 -21.67 -7.28
C TYR A 47 -12.28 -23.18 -7.53
N PHE A 48 -11.29 -23.74 -8.23
CA PHE A 48 -11.20 -25.16 -8.54
C PHE A 48 -10.15 -25.81 -7.64
N GLU A 49 -10.61 -26.51 -6.61
CA GLU A 49 -9.80 -27.04 -5.51
C GLU A 49 -9.19 -28.41 -5.87
N HIS A 50 -7.88 -28.49 -6.09
CA HIS A 50 -7.16 -29.75 -6.30
C HIS A 50 -6.57 -30.34 -5.02
N GLN A 51 -5.72 -29.56 -4.36
CA GLN A 51 -5.07 -29.92 -3.11
C GLN A 51 -5.09 -28.72 -2.18
N VAL A 52 -5.49 -28.96 -0.94
CA VAL A 52 -5.52 -27.90 0.08
C VAL A 52 -4.13 -27.78 0.69
N SER A 53 -3.35 -26.83 0.18
CA SER A 53 -2.15 -26.34 0.86
C SER A 53 -2.54 -25.34 1.96
N PRO A 54 -1.66 -25.04 2.92
CA PRO A 54 -1.97 -24.04 3.97
C PRO A 54 -2.41 -22.67 3.41
N PRO A 55 -1.77 -22.10 2.36
CA PRO A 55 -2.23 -20.85 1.75
C PRO A 55 -3.63 -20.95 1.13
N VAL A 56 -3.91 -22.06 0.42
CA VAL A 56 -5.24 -22.30 -0.18
C VAL A 56 -6.30 -22.44 0.91
N SER A 57 -5.98 -23.04 2.06
CA SER A 57 -6.92 -23.14 3.18
C SER A 57 -7.30 -21.77 3.74
N LEU A 58 -6.35 -20.83 3.82
CA LEU A 58 -6.62 -19.46 4.27
C LEU A 58 -7.47 -18.71 3.24
N PHE A 59 -7.08 -18.77 1.96
CA PHE A 59 -7.86 -18.21 0.86
C PHE A 59 -9.32 -18.71 0.87
N LEU A 60 -9.55 -20.01 1.08
CA LEU A 60 -10.91 -20.57 1.12
C LEU A 60 -11.77 -20.00 2.24
N VAL A 61 -11.17 -19.64 3.39
CA VAL A 61 -11.88 -18.99 4.51
C VAL A 61 -12.27 -17.57 4.13
N GLU A 62 -11.36 -16.79 3.54
CA GLU A 62 -11.65 -15.43 3.09
C GLU A 62 -12.64 -15.42 1.91
N MET A 63 -12.57 -16.42 1.04
CA MET A 63 -13.52 -16.62 -0.05
C MET A 63 -14.93 -16.94 0.48
N GLU A 64 -15.03 -17.71 1.55
CA GLU A 64 -16.32 -17.97 2.20
C GLU A 64 -16.90 -16.70 2.82
N LYS A 65 -16.08 -15.88 3.50
CA LYS A 65 -16.52 -14.59 4.06
C LYS A 65 -16.97 -13.61 2.96
N SER A 66 -16.23 -13.53 1.85
CA SER A 66 -16.58 -12.64 0.74
C SER A 66 -17.87 -13.06 0.02
N ALA A 67 -18.29 -14.32 0.15
CA ALA A 67 -19.51 -14.83 -0.48
C ALA A 67 -20.77 -14.09 -0.06
N GLU A 68 -20.89 -13.69 1.21
CA GLU A 68 -22.05 -12.96 1.71
C GLU A 68 -22.09 -11.54 1.12
N VAL A 69 -20.95 -10.86 1.11
CA VAL A 69 -20.80 -9.50 0.56
C VAL A 69 -21.06 -9.49 -0.95
N LEU A 70 -20.39 -10.38 -1.69
CA LEU A 70 -20.49 -10.47 -3.15
C LEU A 70 -21.89 -10.88 -3.64
N GLN A 71 -22.66 -11.59 -2.80
CA GLN A 71 -24.03 -11.95 -3.11
C GLN A 71 -24.94 -10.71 -3.27
N ASP A 72 -24.73 -9.66 -2.48
CA ASP A 72 -25.51 -8.42 -2.57
C ASP A 72 -25.30 -7.70 -3.91
N TYR A 73 -24.15 -7.92 -4.55
CA TYR A 73 -23.81 -7.41 -5.88
C TYR A 73 -24.19 -8.38 -7.01
N GLY A 74 -24.88 -9.48 -6.70
CA GLY A 74 -25.34 -10.47 -7.67
C GLY A 74 -24.27 -11.46 -8.13
N VAL A 75 -23.16 -11.57 -7.39
CA VAL A 75 -22.07 -12.51 -7.66
C VAL A 75 -22.22 -13.74 -6.78
N LEU A 76 -22.20 -14.92 -7.39
CA LEU A 76 -22.25 -16.19 -6.68
C LEU A 76 -20.84 -16.75 -6.50
N VAL A 77 -20.35 -16.72 -5.26
CA VAL A 77 -19.06 -17.31 -4.89
C VAL A 77 -19.20 -18.81 -4.68
N ARG A 78 -18.43 -19.64 -5.39
CA ARG A 78 -18.52 -21.11 -5.35
C ARG A 78 -17.14 -21.77 -5.42
N LYS A 79 -17.07 -23.04 -5.04
CA LYS A 79 -15.89 -23.88 -5.24
C LYS A 79 -16.25 -25.23 -5.85
N VAL A 80 -15.33 -25.80 -6.61
CA VAL A 80 -15.44 -27.15 -7.18
C VAL A 80 -14.30 -28.00 -6.63
N ASN A 81 -14.60 -29.13 -6.03
CA ASN A 81 -13.59 -30.07 -5.57
C ASN A 81 -13.15 -30.98 -6.71
N CYS A 82 -11.98 -30.70 -7.29
CA CYS A 82 -11.43 -31.42 -8.43
C CYS A 82 -10.97 -32.86 -8.12
N ARG A 83 -10.98 -33.27 -6.84
CA ARG A 83 -10.76 -34.69 -6.48
C ARG A 83 -12.01 -35.53 -6.70
N THR A 84 -13.19 -34.93 -6.53
CA THR A 84 -14.49 -35.62 -6.63
C THR A 84 -15.21 -35.32 -7.93
N GLU A 85 -15.01 -34.13 -8.48
CA GLU A 85 -15.66 -33.63 -9.69
C GLU A 85 -14.62 -33.42 -10.80
N LEU A 86 -14.98 -33.74 -12.05
CA LEU A 86 -14.11 -33.51 -13.19
C LEU A 86 -14.71 -32.43 -14.09
N VAL A 87 -14.20 -31.20 -13.97
CA VAL A 87 -14.49 -30.11 -14.90
C VAL A 87 -13.32 -29.98 -15.87
N PRO A 88 -13.50 -30.34 -17.16
CA PRO A 88 -12.44 -30.24 -18.17
C PRO A 88 -11.83 -28.83 -18.22
N THR A 89 -10.54 -28.74 -18.53
CA THR A 89 -9.73 -27.50 -18.51
C THR A 89 -9.33 -27.07 -17.10
N TYR A 90 -10.29 -26.85 -16.20
CA TYR A 90 -10.02 -26.26 -14.89
C TYR A 90 -9.49 -27.26 -13.85
N CYS A 91 -9.97 -28.51 -13.87
CA CYS A 91 -9.50 -29.55 -12.96
C CYS A 91 -8.30 -30.36 -13.48
N THR A 92 -7.79 -30.07 -14.68
CA THR A 92 -6.73 -30.87 -15.32
C THR A 92 -5.37 -30.18 -15.38
N ASP A 93 -5.32 -28.85 -15.31
CA ASP A 93 -4.08 -28.08 -15.41
C ASP A 93 -3.61 -27.65 -14.02
N GLU A 94 -2.43 -28.11 -13.59
CA GLU A 94 -1.86 -27.79 -12.29
C GLU A 94 -1.49 -26.30 -12.16
N ARG A 95 -1.28 -25.59 -13.27
CA ARG A 95 -0.99 -24.14 -13.25
C ARG A 95 -2.18 -23.31 -12.77
N LEU A 96 -3.39 -23.86 -12.85
CA LEU A 96 -4.63 -23.17 -12.46
C LEU A 96 -4.97 -23.34 -10.98
N GLN A 97 -4.14 -24.06 -10.21
CA GLN A 97 -4.37 -24.32 -8.78
C GLN A 97 -4.25 -23.05 -7.91
N ARG A 98 -3.53 -22.03 -8.39
CA ARG A 98 -3.38 -20.72 -7.74
C ARG A 98 -4.21 -19.64 -8.41
N THR A 99 -5.32 -20.02 -9.04
CA THR A 99 -6.17 -19.09 -9.78
C THR A 99 -7.63 -19.26 -9.41
N ALA A 100 -8.31 -18.14 -9.15
CA ALA A 100 -9.75 -18.05 -9.05
C ALA A 100 -10.32 -17.41 -10.32
N PHE A 101 -11.52 -17.82 -10.72
CA PHE A 101 -12.09 -17.47 -12.02
C PHE A 101 -13.42 -16.75 -11.86
N LEU A 102 -13.62 -15.70 -12.64
CA LEU A 102 -14.87 -14.98 -12.75
C LEU A 102 -15.54 -15.35 -14.07
N PHE A 103 -16.78 -15.81 -14.00
CA PHE A 103 -17.59 -16.16 -15.16
C PHE A 103 -18.76 -15.19 -15.29
N ARG A 104 -19.10 -14.82 -16.52
CA ARG A 104 -20.27 -14.00 -16.85
C ARG A 104 -20.90 -14.53 -18.13
N GLY A 105 -22.22 -14.78 -18.10
CA GLY A 105 -22.96 -15.19 -19.30
C GLY A 105 -22.48 -16.51 -19.91
N GLY A 106 -22.09 -17.48 -19.09
CA GLY A 106 -21.66 -18.80 -19.58
C GLY A 106 -20.20 -18.87 -20.04
N LYS A 107 -19.41 -17.80 -19.86
CA LYS A 107 -18.02 -17.74 -20.31
C LYS A 107 -17.11 -17.24 -19.19
N GLU A 108 -15.89 -17.73 -19.20
CA GLU A 108 -14.81 -17.12 -18.42
C GLU A 108 -14.64 -15.67 -18.85
N PHE A 109 -14.64 -14.79 -17.87
CA PHE A 109 -14.61 -13.34 -18.03
C PHE A 109 -13.28 -12.76 -17.56
N LEU A 110 -12.77 -13.23 -16.42
CA LEU A 110 -11.47 -12.85 -15.88
C LEU A 110 -10.93 -13.97 -14.98
N SER A 111 -9.62 -14.02 -14.80
CA SER A 111 -8.93 -14.89 -13.85
C SER A 111 -8.09 -14.04 -12.91
N PHE A 112 -8.02 -14.44 -11.64
CA PHE A 112 -7.27 -13.76 -10.59
C PHE A 112 -6.29 -14.75 -9.96
N ASP A 113 -5.05 -14.34 -9.78
CA ASP A 113 -4.12 -15.08 -8.93
C ASP A 113 -4.58 -15.00 -7.47
N LEU A 114 -4.43 -16.09 -6.71
CA LEU A 114 -4.87 -16.08 -5.30
C LEU A 114 -4.15 -15.01 -4.46
N ASP A 115 -2.93 -14.65 -4.87
CA ASP A 115 -2.13 -13.60 -4.23
C ASP A 115 -2.67 -12.19 -4.53
N THR A 116 -3.55 -12.03 -5.53
CA THR A 116 -4.28 -10.78 -5.82
C THR A 116 -5.60 -10.70 -5.06
N VAL A 117 -6.26 -11.84 -4.83
CA VAL A 117 -7.58 -11.93 -4.17
C VAL A 117 -7.47 -12.75 -2.90
N PHE A 118 -6.60 -12.33 -1.98
CA PHE A 118 -6.18 -13.12 -0.82
C PHE A 118 -7.07 -12.91 0.41
N ASP A 119 -7.79 -11.80 0.49
CA ASP A 119 -8.69 -11.44 1.59
C ASP A 119 -10.06 -10.93 1.10
N VAL A 120 -10.98 -10.64 2.03
CA VAL A 120 -12.32 -10.15 1.66
C VAL A 120 -12.26 -8.83 0.88
N ASN A 121 -11.36 -7.91 1.25
CA ASN A 121 -11.30 -6.59 0.64
C ASN A 121 -10.85 -6.67 -0.82
N SER A 122 -9.76 -7.38 -1.07
CA SER A 122 -9.21 -7.62 -2.38
C SER A 122 -10.15 -8.42 -3.28
N MET A 123 -10.78 -9.48 -2.76
CA MET A 123 -11.80 -10.23 -3.50
C MET A 123 -12.97 -9.35 -3.94
N VAL A 124 -13.54 -8.57 -3.02
CA VAL A 124 -14.70 -7.73 -3.31
C VAL A 124 -14.31 -6.62 -4.29
N ALA A 125 -13.20 -5.93 -4.03
CA ALA A 125 -12.74 -4.82 -4.86
C ALA A 125 -12.42 -5.28 -6.29
N GLU A 126 -11.63 -6.33 -6.47
CA GLU A 126 -11.21 -6.82 -7.80
C GLU A 126 -12.38 -7.39 -8.60
N VAL A 127 -13.27 -8.14 -7.95
CA VAL A 127 -14.47 -8.67 -8.61
C VAL A 127 -15.38 -7.53 -9.05
N LEU A 128 -15.64 -6.54 -8.18
CA LEU A 128 -16.47 -5.39 -8.54
C LEU A 128 -15.81 -4.54 -9.63
N PHE A 129 -14.51 -4.29 -9.54
CA PHE A 129 -13.76 -3.55 -10.55
C PHE A 129 -13.86 -4.22 -11.93
N ALA A 130 -13.77 -5.55 -11.98
CA ALA A 130 -13.97 -6.31 -13.21
C ALA A 130 -15.40 -6.17 -13.76
N ILE A 131 -16.41 -6.19 -12.90
CA ILE A 131 -17.82 -6.08 -13.29
C ILE A 131 -18.17 -4.65 -13.76
N LEU A 132 -17.58 -3.65 -13.11
CA LEU A 132 -17.81 -2.22 -13.32
C LEU A 132 -16.86 -1.59 -14.34
N ARG A 133 -16.28 -2.38 -15.25
CA ARG A 133 -15.30 -1.92 -16.25
C ARG A 133 -15.82 -0.81 -17.17
N GLU A 134 -17.13 -0.67 -17.33
CA GLU A 134 -17.73 0.41 -18.10
C GLU A 134 -17.87 1.70 -17.28
N GLU A 135 -18.22 1.57 -16.00
CA GLU A 135 -18.49 2.62 -15.04
C GLU A 135 -17.22 3.20 -14.40
N VAL A 136 -16.19 2.38 -14.20
CA VAL A 136 -14.89 2.74 -13.61
C VAL A 136 -13.82 2.62 -14.69
N LYS A 137 -13.09 3.71 -14.93
CA LYS A 137 -11.93 3.73 -15.85
C LYS A 137 -10.65 3.85 -15.07
N TYR A 138 -9.67 3.04 -15.43
CA TYR A 138 -8.34 3.12 -14.86
C TYR A 138 -7.44 3.99 -15.73
N VAL A 139 -6.73 4.93 -15.12
CA VAL A 139 -5.97 5.96 -15.83
C VAL A 139 -4.56 6.07 -15.29
N HIS A 140 -3.59 6.18 -16.19
CA HIS A 140 -2.18 6.28 -15.84
C HIS A 140 -1.56 7.63 -16.20
N THR A 141 -2.17 8.36 -17.14
CA THR A 141 -1.61 9.59 -17.66
C THR A 141 -2.58 10.74 -17.54
N ASP A 142 -2.02 11.92 -17.34
CA ASP A 142 -2.80 13.13 -17.26
C ASP A 142 -3.47 13.49 -18.60
N ALA A 143 -2.84 13.15 -19.73
CA ALA A 143 -3.42 13.35 -21.05
C ALA A 143 -4.72 12.56 -21.23
N ASP A 144 -4.77 11.33 -20.71
CA ASP A 144 -5.97 10.50 -20.73
C ASP A 144 -7.07 11.09 -19.84
N LEU A 145 -6.72 11.54 -18.62
CA LEU A 145 -7.65 12.23 -17.74
C LEU A 145 -8.26 13.46 -18.43
N LEU A 146 -7.42 14.30 -19.04
CA LEU A 146 -7.85 15.50 -19.75
C LEU A 146 -8.74 15.18 -20.96
N ALA A 147 -8.45 14.10 -21.71
CA ALA A 147 -9.29 13.65 -22.81
C ALA A 147 -10.68 13.22 -22.34
N MET A 148 -10.75 12.54 -21.18
CA MET A 148 -12.03 12.18 -20.59
C MET A 148 -12.80 13.40 -20.06
N GLU A 149 -12.14 14.36 -19.40
CA GLU A 149 -12.76 15.62 -18.96
C GLU A 149 -13.40 16.37 -20.14
N ARG A 150 -12.68 16.47 -21.26
CA ARG A 150 -13.22 17.09 -22.50
C ARG A 150 -14.45 16.35 -23.04
N THR A 151 -14.46 15.02 -22.94
CA THR A 151 -15.58 14.19 -23.42
C THR A 151 -16.80 14.30 -22.50
N ALA A 152 -16.56 14.41 -21.19
CA ALA A 152 -17.57 14.49 -20.13
C ALA A 152 -18.18 15.90 -19.98
N ARG A 153 -17.46 16.94 -20.43
CA ARG A 153 -17.86 18.35 -20.34
C ARG A 153 -19.29 18.59 -20.86
N GLY A 154 -20.12 19.18 -20.01
CA GLY A 154 -21.54 19.48 -20.25
C GLY A 154 -22.47 18.26 -20.21
N LYS A 155 -21.96 17.05 -19.93
CA LYS A 155 -22.74 15.80 -19.98
C LYS A 155 -22.82 15.09 -18.64
N LYS A 156 -21.66 14.79 -18.04
CA LYS A 156 -21.54 13.93 -16.86
C LYS A 156 -20.40 14.45 -15.96
N ASP A 157 -20.63 14.51 -14.66
CA ASP A 157 -19.56 14.78 -13.68
C ASP A 157 -18.72 13.52 -13.47
N MET A 158 -17.51 13.70 -12.93
CA MET A 158 -16.55 12.62 -12.76
C MET A 158 -16.08 12.54 -11.30
N VAL A 159 -15.74 11.33 -10.87
CA VAL A 159 -15.20 11.05 -9.53
C VAL A 159 -13.83 10.42 -9.74
N LEU A 160 -12.78 11.18 -9.43
CA LEU A 160 -11.40 10.74 -9.51
C LEU A 160 -10.98 10.18 -8.17
N CYS A 161 -10.57 8.92 -8.13
CA CYS A 161 -10.22 8.19 -6.94
C CYS A 161 -8.76 7.74 -7.03
N TYR A 162 -7.98 8.12 -6.03
CA TYR A 162 -6.63 7.62 -5.82
C TYR A 162 -6.65 6.60 -4.68
N VAL A 163 -6.08 5.43 -4.94
CA VAL A 163 -5.80 4.43 -3.91
C VAL A 163 -4.32 4.12 -3.90
N GLN A 164 -3.74 3.96 -2.73
CA GLN A 164 -2.32 3.64 -2.61
C GLN A 164 -2.00 2.26 -3.23
N SER A 165 -2.89 1.29 -3.03
CA SER A 165 -2.78 -0.05 -3.61
C SER A 165 -4.15 -0.60 -4.01
N LEU A 166 -4.15 -1.55 -4.95
CA LEU A 166 -5.35 -2.27 -5.32
C LEU A 166 -5.61 -3.39 -4.30
N GLY A 167 -6.87 -3.53 -3.92
CA GLY A 167 -7.35 -4.60 -3.06
C GLY A 167 -7.43 -4.21 -1.58
N THR A 168 -7.07 -2.96 -1.24
CA THR A 168 -7.25 -2.41 0.10
C THR A 168 -8.72 -2.14 0.43
N GLN A 169 -9.00 -1.81 1.69
CA GLN A 169 -10.33 -1.39 2.15
C GLN A 169 -10.83 -0.13 1.41
N GLU A 170 -9.94 0.78 1.06
CA GLU A 170 -10.28 2.00 0.32
C GLU A 170 -10.63 1.67 -1.12
N HIS A 171 -9.86 0.78 -1.76
CA HIS A 171 -10.19 0.27 -3.09
C HIS A 171 -11.59 -0.36 -3.10
N ARG A 172 -11.88 -1.21 -2.11
CA ARG A 172 -13.22 -1.79 -1.94
C ARG A 172 -14.29 -0.70 -1.75
N SER A 173 -14.08 0.25 -0.86
CA SER A 173 -15.05 1.33 -0.57
C SER A 173 -15.39 2.14 -1.83
N ILE A 174 -14.41 2.41 -2.69
CA ILE A 174 -14.63 3.08 -3.98
C ILE A 174 -15.44 2.18 -4.91
N MET A 175 -15.12 0.89 -5.01
CA MET A 175 -15.84 -0.03 -5.90
C MET A 175 -17.30 -0.22 -5.49
N GLU A 176 -17.57 -0.38 -4.19
CA GLU A 176 -18.94 -0.46 -3.66
C GLU A 176 -19.72 0.84 -3.93
N THR A 177 -19.06 2.00 -3.77
CA THR A 177 -19.65 3.30 -4.11
C THR A 177 -19.90 3.44 -5.62
N ALA A 178 -18.95 2.99 -6.45
CA ALA A 178 -19.07 3.04 -7.91
C ALA A 178 -20.19 2.13 -8.42
N TYR A 179 -20.47 1.00 -7.76
CA TYR A 179 -21.62 0.17 -8.06
C TYR A 179 -22.94 0.94 -7.95
N VAL A 180 -23.06 1.81 -6.95
CA VAL A 180 -24.27 2.62 -6.71
C VAL A 180 -24.34 3.84 -7.62
N TYR A 181 -23.23 4.56 -7.80
CA TYR A 181 -23.21 5.87 -8.47
C TYR A 181 -22.63 5.86 -9.90
N GLY A 182 -22.11 4.74 -10.40
CA GLY A 182 -21.42 4.64 -11.70
C GLY A 182 -22.29 4.95 -12.91
N SER A 183 -23.61 4.77 -12.78
CA SER A 183 -24.56 5.22 -13.81
C SER A 183 -24.68 6.75 -13.88
N LYS A 184 -24.52 7.44 -12.74
CA LYS A 184 -24.68 8.89 -12.59
C LYS A 184 -23.39 9.66 -12.84
N HIS A 185 -22.27 9.17 -12.33
CA HIS A 185 -20.94 9.79 -12.44
C HIS A 185 -19.97 8.88 -13.20
N GLN A 186 -18.96 9.46 -13.86
CA GLN A 186 -17.87 8.66 -14.41
C GLN A 186 -16.81 8.45 -13.32
N PHE A 187 -16.62 7.22 -12.87
CA PHE A 187 -15.56 6.91 -11.91
C PHE A 187 -14.24 6.73 -12.66
N ILE A 188 -13.18 7.26 -12.06
CA ILE A 188 -11.81 7.13 -12.52
C ILE A 188 -11.00 6.64 -11.34
N LEU A 189 -10.24 5.58 -11.52
CA LEU A 189 -9.32 5.04 -10.53
C LEU A 189 -7.88 5.26 -11.00
N ILE A 190 -7.02 5.68 -10.08
CA ILE A 190 -5.58 5.83 -10.27
C ILE A 190 -4.85 5.24 -9.04
N THR A 191 -3.66 4.68 -9.22
CA THR A 191 -2.82 4.21 -8.09
C THR A 191 -1.54 5.03 -7.89
N GLY A 192 -1.40 6.15 -8.60
CA GLY A 192 -0.28 7.08 -8.45
C GLY A 192 0.18 7.68 -9.78
N GLY A 193 1.38 8.26 -9.77
CA GLY A 193 2.07 8.71 -10.97
C GLY A 193 1.70 10.13 -11.43
N PRO A 194 1.92 10.46 -12.72
CA PRO A 194 1.86 11.84 -13.23
C PRO A 194 0.53 12.56 -13.01
N VAL A 195 -0.58 11.81 -12.91
CA VAL A 195 -1.92 12.37 -12.67
C VAL A 195 -1.99 12.99 -11.27
N LEU A 196 -1.42 12.32 -10.27
CA LEU A 196 -1.48 12.76 -8.87
C LEU A 196 -0.68 14.04 -8.66
N LYS A 197 0.51 14.15 -9.30
CA LYS A 197 1.36 15.35 -9.25
C LYS A 197 0.66 16.61 -9.76
N GLN A 198 -0.19 16.47 -10.78
CA GLN A 198 -0.91 17.62 -11.35
C GLN A 198 -2.07 18.11 -10.48
N LEU A 199 -2.57 17.29 -9.55
CA LEU A 199 -3.60 17.68 -8.59
C LEU A 199 -3.03 18.45 -7.40
N GLY A 200 -1.72 18.79 -7.41
CA GLY A 200 -1.04 19.50 -6.33
C GLY A 200 -0.83 18.64 -5.08
N ALA A 201 -0.80 17.32 -5.27
CA ALA A 201 -0.69 16.35 -4.19
C ALA A 201 0.73 15.72 -4.23
N ASN A 202 1.46 15.75 -3.11
CA ASN A 202 2.80 15.15 -2.98
C ASN A 202 2.70 13.64 -2.73
N GLU A 203 3.30 12.82 -3.58
CA GLU A 203 3.19 11.34 -3.55
C GLU A 203 3.66 10.69 -2.23
N SER A 204 4.48 11.38 -1.44
CA SER A 204 5.16 10.83 -0.24
C SER A 204 4.34 10.89 1.06
N SER A 205 3.13 11.44 1.07
CA SER A 205 2.33 11.61 2.30
C SER A 205 0.81 11.52 2.06
N LEU A 206 0.38 10.83 0.99
CA LEU A 206 -1.02 10.80 0.58
C LEU A 206 -1.68 9.49 0.99
N SER A 207 -2.54 9.57 2.00
CA SER A 207 -3.64 8.63 2.15
C SER A 207 -4.50 8.59 0.88
N SER A 208 -5.18 7.46 0.65
CA SER A 208 -6.12 7.30 -0.47
C SER A 208 -7.16 8.42 -0.46
N ARG A 209 -7.42 9.04 -1.62
CA ARG A 209 -8.17 10.31 -1.71
C ARG A 209 -9.12 10.33 -2.89
N VAL A 210 -10.17 11.14 -2.78
CA VAL A 210 -11.18 11.31 -3.82
C VAL A 210 -11.39 12.78 -4.15
N TRP A 211 -11.56 13.05 -5.44
CA TRP A 211 -11.93 14.36 -5.99
C TRP A 211 -13.17 14.24 -6.86
N PHE A 212 -14.05 15.23 -6.75
CA PHE A 212 -15.19 15.40 -7.62
C PHE A 212 -14.89 16.47 -8.68
N LEU A 213 -15.01 16.10 -9.95
CA LEU A 213 -14.76 16.97 -11.10
C LEU A 213 -16.11 17.42 -11.67
N HIS A 214 -16.37 18.73 -11.55
CA HIS A 214 -17.63 19.38 -11.93
C HIS A 214 -17.72 19.64 -13.43
N CYS A 215 -17.71 18.57 -14.23
CA CYS A 215 -17.72 18.67 -15.69
C CYS A 215 -19.11 18.96 -16.28
N ARG A 216 -20.21 18.72 -15.57
CA ARG A 216 -21.57 18.95 -16.06
C ARG A 216 -21.97 20.43 -16.08
N ILE A 217 -21.31 21.28 -15.30
CA ILE A 217 -21.77 22.66 -15.06
C ILE A 217 -21.86 23.43 -16.38
N PRO A 218 -23.07 23.92 -16.76
CA PRO A 218 -23.23 24.82 -17.90
C PRO A 218 -22.47 26.11 -17.58
N GLY A 219 -21.65 26.60 -18.51
CA GLY A 219 -20.81 27.79 -18.33
C GLY A 219 -21.59 29.11 -18.10
N GLY A 220 -22.27 29.22 -16.97
CA GLY A 220 -23.09 30.36 -16.55
C GLY A 220 -22.62 31.03 -15.25
N PHE A 221 -21.67 30.43 -14.53
CA PHE A 221 -20.88 31.15 -13.53
C PHE A 221 -19.58 31.56 -14.20
N SER A 222 -19.30 32.86 -14.20
CA SER A 222 -18.12 33.49 -14.78
C SER A 222 -16.85 32.99 -14.08
N THR A 223 -16.41 31.78 -14.40
CA THR A 223 -15.05 31.34 -14.05
C THR A 223 -14.08 32.23 -14.82
N PRO A 224 -13.01 32.75 -14.18
CA PRO A 224 -11.98 33.48 -14.89
C PRO A 224 -11.39 32.55 -15.96
N THR A 225 -11.56 32.90 -17.23
CA THR A 225 -10.74 32.49 -18.38
C THR A 225 -10.34 31.01 -18.53
N ALA A 226 -10.86 30.38 -19.60
CA ALA A 226 -10.11 29.42 -20.43
C ALA A 226 -9.39 28.22 -19.76
N SER A 227 -9.88 27.68 -18.64
CA SER A 227 -9.32 26.43 -18.10
C SER A 227 -9.77 25.23 -18.93
N GLU A 228 -8.81 24.45 -19.41
CA GLU A 228 -9.07 23.17 -20.09
C GLU A 228 -9.62 22.10 -19.13
N ARG A 229 -9.51 22.32 -17.81
CA ARG A 229 -9.95 21.40 -16.75
C ARG A 229 -11.33 21.73 -16.18
N CYS A 230 -12.01 20.71 -15.68
CA CYS A 230 -13.20 20.86 -14.87
C CYS A 230 -12.83 21.40 -13.47
N PRO A 231 -13.67 22.24 -12.83
CA PRO A 231 -13.49 22.59 -11.43
C PRO A 231 -13.47 21.34 -10.55
N VAL A 232 -12.65 21.36 -9.49
CA VAL A 232 -12.41 20.18 -8.64
C VAL A 232 -12.79 20.49 -7.19
N THR A 233 -13.45 19.53 -6.54
CA THR A 233 -13.68 19.53 -5.08
C THR A 233 -13.04 18.30 -4.47
N ARG A 234 -12.14 18.48 -3.51
CA ARG A 234 -11.48 17.39 -2.78
C ARG A 234 -12.40 16.89 -1.65
N MET A 235 -12.55 15.58 -1.50
CA MET A 235 -13.11 14.98 -0.30
C MET A 235 -12.11 15.10 0.84
N ARG A 236 -12.55 15.63 1.98
CA ARG A 236 -11.68 15.91 3.13
C ARG A 236 -11.59 14.78 4.14
N ARG A 237 -12.73 14.15 4.43
CA ARG A 237 -12.82 13.04 5.38
C ARG A 237 -12.08 11.80 4.89
N ALA A 238 -11.71 10.95 5.84
CA ALA A 238 -11.21 9.60 5.61
C ALA A 238 -12.04 8.81 4.59
N LEU A 239 -11.36 8.00 3.79
CA LEU A 239 -11.99 7.25 2.72
C LEU A 239 -12.68 6.01 3.27
N SER A 240 -14.01 6.07 3.36
CA SER A 240 -14.87 4.94 3.71
C SER A 240 -16.13 4.94 2.84
N THR A 241 -16.81 3.81 2.72
CA THR A 241 -18.08 3.73 1.97
C THR A 241 -19.09 4.78 2.47
N LEU A 242 -19.24 4.95 3.79
CA LEU A 242 -20.17 5.93 4.34
C LEU A 242 -19.79 7.38 4.00
N ASN A 243 -18.50 7.73 4.12
CA ASN A 243 -18.03 9.08 3.82
C ASN A 243 -18.11 9.39 2.33
N LEU A 244 -17.80 8.42 1.46
CA LEU A 244 -17.94 8.55 0.01
C LEU A 244 -19.40 8.80 -0.39
N HIS A 245 -20.34 8.03 0.15
CA HIS A 245 -21.77 8.23 -0.10
C HIS A 245 -22.22 9.63 0.34
N SER A 246 -21.81 10.07 1.53
CA SER A 246 -22.16 11.39 2.07
C SER A 246 -21.56 12.52 1.22
N PHE A 247 -20.30 12.38 0.82
CA PHE A 247 -19.59 13.34 -0.03
C PHE A 247 -20.26 13.48 -1.40
N LEU A 248 -20.57 12.37 -2.07
CA LEU A 248 -21.23 12.39 -3.39
C LEU A 248 -22.64 12.98 -3.30
N GLN A 249 -23.40 12.67 -2.25
CA GLN A 249 -24.71 13.28 -2.02
C GLN A 249 -24.60 14.80 -1.85
N LEU A 250 -23.57 15.30 -1.18
CA LEU A 250 -23.31 16.73 -1.03
C LEU A 250 -22.95 17.41 -2.36
N MET A 251 -22.33 16.69 -3.28
CA MET A 251 -22.07 17.20 -4.65
C MET A 251 -23.37 17.39 -5.46
N GLU A 252 -24.48 16.82 -5.00
CA GLU A 252 -25.79 17.00 -5.64
C GLU A 252 -26.61 18.15 -5.04
N ALA A 253 -26.23 18.65 -3.86
CA ALA A 253 -26.91 19.77 -3.23
C ALA A 253 -26.78 21.04 -4.09
N PRO A 254 -27.76 21.96 -4.09
CA PRO A 254 -27.60 23.26 -4.74
C PRO A 254 -26.36 24.00 -4.22
N LEU A 255 -25.68 24.73 -5.10
CA LEU A 255 -24.47 25.46 -4.71
C LEU A 255 -24.77 26.53 -3.66
N VAL A 256 -25.85 27.30 -3.87
CA VAL A 256 -26.37 28.29 -2.92
C VAL A 256 -27.88 28.12 -2.82
N LEU A 257 -28.43 28.13 -1.61
CA LEU A 257 -29.86 28.13 -1.34
C LEU A 257 -30.31 29.53 -0.89
N GLU A 258 -31.25 30.15 -1.57
CA GLU A 258 -31.80 31.45 -1.14
C GLU A 258 -32.94 31.25 -0.12
N VAL A 259 -32.95 32.04 0.95
CA VAL A 259 -33.97 31.97 2.02
C VAL A 259 -34.42 33.35 2.48
N ASP A 260 -35.70 33.47 2.82
CA ASP A 260 -36.35 34.72 3.25
C ASP A 260 -36.73 34.72 4.73
N VAL A 261 -36.15 33.83 5.55
CA VAL A 261 -36.46 33.70 6.98
C VAL A 261 -35.18 33.73 7.82
N ASP A 262 -35.30 34.07 9.10
CA ASP A 262 -34.14 34.02 10.01
C ASP A 262 -33.50 32.62 10.05
N PRO A 263 -32.16 32.52 10.16
CA PRO A 263 -31.46 31.23 10.25
C PRO A 263 -32.00 30.28 11.33
N SER A 264 -32.42 30.81 12.47
CA SER A 264 -33.02 30.02 13.57
C SER A 264 -34.34 29.34 13.18
N SER A 265 -35.06 29.90 12.19
CA SER A 265 -36.31 29.36 11.66
C SER A 265 -36.10 28.43 10.47
N VAL A 266 -34.91 28.40 9.88
CA VAL A 266 -34.56 27.42 8.84
C VAL A 266 -34.42 26.06 9.49
N PRO A 267 -35.12 25.01 9.00
CA PRO A 267 -34.99 23.68 9.58
C PRO A 267 -33.57 23.12 9.39
N PRO A 268 -33.11 22.25 10.31
CA PRO A 268 -31.90 21.47 10.09
C PRO A 268 -32.00 20.69 8.77
N PRO A 269 -30.86 20.42 8.11
CA PRO A 269 -30.88 19.65 6.87
C PRO A 269 -31.53 18.29 7.09
N GLN A 270 -32.38 17.90 6.15
CA GLN A 270 -33.03 16.58 6.15
C GLN A 270 -32.11 15.55 5.50
N PHE A 271 -32.48 14.26 5.59
CA PHE A 271 -31.76 13.18 4.90
C PHE A 271 -31.52 13.54 3.42
N PRO A 272 -30.30 13.38 2.89
CA PRO A 272 -29.12 12.75 3.51
C PRO A 272 -28.13 13.70 4.20
N TYR A 273 -28.45 14.97 4.39
CA TYR A 273 -27.50 16.03 4.82
C TYR A 273 -27.49 16.30 6.33
N GLN A 274 -28.06 15.42 7.16
CA GLN A 274 -28.31 15.75 8.57
C GLN A 274 -27.06 16.08 9.38
N LEU A 275 -25.91 15.53 8.96
CA LEU A 275 -24.60 15.75 9.59
C LEU A 275 -23.82 16.91 8.95
N THR A 276 -24.42 17.64 8.00
CA THR A 276 -23.76 18.72 7.29
C THR A 276 -24.06 20.07 7.94
N PRO A 277 -23.04 20.85 8.32
CA PRO A 277 -23.23 22.21 8.80
C PRO A 277 -23.95 23.11 7.79
N GLN A 278 -24.72 24.08 8.30
CA GLN A 278 -25.33 25.14 7.51
C GLN A 278 -24.60 26.46 7.77
N VAL A 279 -24.23 27.17 6.70
CA VAL A 279 -23.63 28.50 6.75
C VAL A 279 -24.58 29.47 6.06
N PHE A 280 -24.94 30.54 6.75
CA PHE A 280 -25.88 31.56 6.33
C PHE A 280 -25.13 32.86 6.09
N LEU A 281 -25.18 33.38 4.86
CA LEU A 281 -24.70 34.71 4.51
C LEU A 281 -25.88 35.66 4.40
N PHE A 282 -25.78 36.85 4.97
CA PHE A 282 -26.87 37.82 4.88
C PHE A 282 -26.66 38.80 3.73
N SER A 283 -27.58 38.81 2.76
CA SER A 283 -27.57 39.76 1.65
C SER A 283 -28.24 41.09 2.03
N ARG A 284 -27.74 42.19 1.46
CA ARG A 284 -28.33 43.53 1.56
C ARG A 284 -28.91 43.96 0.21
N PRO A 285 -30.06 44.65 0.18
CA PRO A 285 -30.68 45.08 -1.08
C PRO A 285 -29.75 45.92 -1.97
N ALA A 286 -28.90 46.76 -1.37
CA ALA A 286 -27.97 47.61 -2.09
C ALA A 286 -26.83 46.83 -2.80
N THR A 287 -26.50 45.64 -2.29
CA THR A 287 -25.35 44.83 -2.76
C THR A 287 -25.77 43.43 -3.20
N GLU A 288 -27.06 43.17 -3.41
CA GLU A 288 -27.63 41.83 -3.63
C GLU A 288 -26.89 41.01 -4.71
N HIS A 289 -26.54 41.65 -5.84
CA HIS A 289 -25.77 41.00 -6.90
C HIS A 289 -24.34 40.63 -6.48
N LEU A 290 -23.65 41.52 -5.76
CA LEU A 290 -22.30 41.26 -5.23
C LEU A 290 -22.34 40.20 -4.13
N ASP A 291 -23.38 40.21 -3.30
CA ASP A 291 -23.57 39.23 -2.24
C ASP A 291 -23.86 37.83 -2.82
N ARG A 292 -24.61 37.75 -3.93
CA ARG A 292 -24.80 36.50 -4.68
C ARG A 292 -23.49 35.98 -5.26
N ASP A 293 -22.67 36.84 -5.85
CA ASP A 293 -21.36 36.45 -6.39
C ASP A 293 -20.41 35.97 -5.27
N ALA A 294 -20.38 36.69 -4.15
CA ALA A 294 -19.63 36.33 -2.95
C ALA A 294 -20.10 35.00 -2.35
N ALA A 295 -21.42 34.78 -2.28
CA ALA A 295 -22.00 33.52 -1.86
C ALA A 295 -21.61 32.38 -2.80
N GLY A 296 -21.68 32.59 -4.12
CA GLY A 296 -21.23 31.60 -5.10
C GLY A 296 -19.77 31.22 -4.92
N ALA A 297 -18.89 32.22 -4.73
CA ALA A 297 -17.46 31.99 -4.50
C ALA A 297 -17.19 31.22 -3.19
N LEU A 298 -17.85 31.58 -2.10
CA LEU A 298 -17.69 30.88 -0.81
C LEU A 298 -18.29 29.47 -0.87
N ALA A 299 -19.44 29.28 -1.52
CA ALA A 299 -20.06 27.97 -1.71
C ALA A 299 -19.15 27.00 -2.44
N TRP A 300 -18.39 27.49 -3.43
CA TRP A 300 -17.37 26.69 -4.11
C TRP A 300 -16.25 26.23 -3.18
N ARG A 301 -15.80 27.10 -2.27
CA ARG A 301 -14.75 26.77 -1.29
C ARG A 301 -15.23 25.78 -0.22
N LEU A 302 -16.49 25.90 0.20
CA LEU A 302 -17.12 25.03 1.21
C LEU A 302 -17.80 23.80 0.61
N ARG A 303 -17.69 23.58 -0.71
CA ARG A 303 -18.34 22.48 -1.39
C ARG A 303 -17.86 21.16 -0.80
N GLY A 304 -18.80 20.31 -0.38
CA GLY A 304 -18.51 19.03 0.27
C GLY A 304 -18.25 19.12 1.78
N VAL A 305 -18.28 20.32 2.35
CA VAL A 305 -18.05 20.57 3.78
C VAL A 305 -19.30 21.15 4.45
N ALA A 306 -19.93 22.15 3.85
CA ALA A 306 -21.11 22.82 4.40
C ALA A 306 -22.13 23.21 3.33
N LEU A 307 -23.39 23.35 3.74
CA LEU A 307 -24.45 23.91 2.91
C LEU A 307 -24.48 25.44 3.06
N LEU A 308 -24.38 26.16 1.94
CA LEU A 308 -24.44 27.62 1.94
C LEU A 308 -25.86 28.11 1.65
N LEU A 309 -26.36 29.01 2.51
CA LEU A 309 -27.64 29.67 2.37
C LEU A 309 -27.44 31.20 2.30
N LEU A 310 -28.09 31.86 1.34
CA LEU A 310 -28.14 33.31 1.22
C LEU A 310 -29.47 33.82 1.79
N VAL A 311 -29.39 34.59 2.87
CA VAL A 311 -30.53 35.13 3.60
C VAL A 311 -30.86 36.55 3.10
N HIS A 312 -32.08 36.75 2.60
CA HIS A 312 -32.54 38.04 2.10
C HIS A 312 -33.08 38.93 3.23
N ARG A 313 -32.27 39.90 3.68
CA ARG A 313 -32.61 40.79 4.81
C ARG A 313 -33.84 41.67 4.58
N GLN A 314 -34.27 41.88 3.33
CA GLN A 314 -35.47 42.69 3.06
C GLN A 314 -36.76 42.00 3.51
N SER A 315 -36.71 40.68 3.72
CA SER A 315 -37.87 39.94 4.18
C SER A 315 -38.24 40.33 5.61
N PRO A 316 -39.52 40.63 5.90
CA PRO A 316 -39.96 40.96 7.25
C PRO A 316 -39.82 39.80 8.25
N ALA A 317 -39.57 38.59 7.77
CA ALA A 317 -39.32 37.41 8.59
C ALA A 317 -37.86 37.27 9.04
N VAL A 318 -36.97 38.16 8.61
CA VAL A 318 -35.57 38.23 9.05
C VAL A 318 -35.41 39.35 10.06
N LYS A 319 -35.20 39.01 11.34
CA LYS A 319 -35.04 39.94 12.47
C LYS A 319 -33.59 40.04 12.93
N THR A 320 -32.68 39.29 12.32
CA THR A 320 -31.25 39.32 12.67
C THR A 320 -30.67 40.74 12.52
N PRO A 321 -30.02 41.31 13.56
CA PRO A 321 -29.42 42.65 13.53
C PRO A 321 -28.43 42.86 12.37
N GLU A 322 -28.26 44.10 11.91
CA GLU A 322 -27.36 44.44 10.78
C GLU A 322 -25.87 44.24 11.07
N GLU A 323 -25.50 44.15 12.35
CA GLU A 323 -24.12 43.93 12.80
C GLU A 323 -23.58 42.56 12.37
N PHE A 324 -24.44 41.54 12.24
CA PHE A 324 -24.05 40.20 11.81
C PHE A 324 -24.12 40.07 10.29
N ASN A 325 -23.07 39.55 9.64
CA ASN A 325 -23.07 39.27 8.20
C ASN A 325 -23.02 37.77 7.89
N VAL A 326 -22.73 36.94 8.89
CA VAL A 326 -22.70 35.49 8.78
C VAL A 326 -23.37 34.84 9.99
N ALA A 327 -24.02 33.70 9.79
CA ALA A 327 -24.41 32.81 10.86
C ALA A 327 -24.11 31.35 10.46
N TYR A 328 -23.99 30.46 11.42
CA TYR A 328 -23.81 29.03 11.13
C TYR A 328 -24.46 28.13 12.16
N ARG A 329 -24.73 26.89 11.74
CA ARG A 329 -25.27 25.82 12.58
C ARG A 329 -24.45 24.55 12.36
N ARG A 330 -23.94 23.98 13.45
CA ARG A 330 -23.31 22.65 13.48
C ARG A 330 -24.36 21.57 13.80
N PRO A 331 -24.13 20.30 13.41
CA PRO A 331 -25.07 19.20 13.64
C PRO A 331 -25.20 18.71 15.10
N GLU A 332 -24.41 19.25 16.06
CA GLU A 332 -24.41 18.82 17.47
C GLU A 332 -25.71 19.12 18.26
N LYS A 333 -25.86 18.42 19.41
CA LYS A 333 -27.07 18.32 20.25
C LYS A 333 -27.71 19.62 20.75
N SER A 334 -27.05 20.79 20.65
CA SER A 334 -27.68 22.08 21.00
C SER A 334 -28.40 22.76 19.82
N SER A 335 -28.09 22.43 18.55
CA SER A 335 -28.74 22.98 17.33
C SER A 335 -28.89 24.52 17.28
N GLU A 336 -28.18 25.26 18.13
CA GLU A 336 -28.27 26.71 18.21
C GLU A 336 -27.49 27.35 17.06
N VAL A 337 -28.09 28.37 16.45
CA VAL A 337 -27.43 29.15 15.41
C VAL A 337 -26.50 30.15 16.07
N LYS A 338 -25.23 30.13 15.65
CA LYS A 338 -24.21 31.10 16.07
C LYS A 338 -24.12 32.22 15.03
N TYR A 339 -24.04 33.46 15.50
CA TYR A 339 -24.00 34.66 14.66
C TYR A 339 -22.63 35.33 14.78
N LEU A 340 -22.10 35.78 13.65
CA LEU A 340 -20.75 36.34 13.54
C LEU A 340 -20.75 37.59 12.65
N THR A 341 -19.75 38.42 12.88
CA THR A 341 -19.39 39.54 12.02
C THR A 341 -17.98 39.29 11.51
N LEU A 342 -17.86 38.96 10.23
CA LEU A 342 -16.59 38.65 9.59
C LEU A 342 -16.13 39.79 8.71
N HIS A 343 -14.83 40.00 8.61
CA HIS A 343 -14.23 41.03 7.77
C HIS A 343 -13.75 40.47 6.42
N SER A 344 -13.49 39.17 6.35
CA SER A 344 -13.23 38.40 5.13
C SER A 344 -14.06 37.11 5.06
N LEU A 345 -14.31 36.62 3.84
CA LEU A 345 -14.87 35.28 3.60
C LEU A 345 -13.86 34.16 3.94
N ASP A 346 -12.57 34.49 4.03
CA ASP A 346 -11.52 33.53 4.40
C ASP A 346 -11.69 33.05 5.85
N GLU A 347 -12.20 33.91 6.75
CA GLU A 347 -12.46 33.56 8.16
C GLU A 347 -13.53 32.47 8.31
N VAL A 348 -14.52 32.39 7.40
CA VAL A 348 -15.49 31.28 7.38
C VAL A 348 -14.80 29.98 7.03
N SER A 349 -13.83 30.06 6.13
CA SER A 349 -13.11 28.88 5.64
C SER A 349 -12.29 28.27 6.78
N GLU A 350 -11.62 29.07 7.60
CA GLU A 350 -10.89 28.59 8.78
C GLU A 350 -11.79 27.83 9.78
N ILE A 351 -13.03 28.30 10.03
CA ILE A 351 -13.96 27.66 10.98
C ILE A 351 -14.34 26.22 10.59
N PHE A 352 -14.33 25.89 9.30
CA PHE A 352 -14.82 24.61 8.76
C PHE A 352 -13.75 23.79 8.04
N LEU A 353 -12.58 24.36 7.75
CA LEU A 353 -11.52 23.70 6.96
C LEU A 353 -10.26 23.37 7.78
N ASP A 354 -10.14 23.80 9.04
CA ASP A 354 -9.02 23.49 9.95
C ASP A 354 -9.23 22.18 10.76
N GLN A 355 -10.30 21.42 10.46
CA GLN A 355 -10.56 20.10 11.04
C GLN A 355 -9.61 19.01 10.53
N ASP A 356 -8.86 19.29 9.45
CA ASP A 356 -7.87 18.38 8.87
C ASP A 356 -6.74 18.01 9.88
N LYS A 357 -6.56 18.74 11.00
CA LYS A 357 -5.56 18.42 12.05
C LYS A 357 -6.08 17.58 13.22
N GLU A 358 -7.37 17.68 13.53
CA GLU A 358 -7.97 16.91 14.64
C GLU A 358 -8.31 15.47 14.18
N GLU A 359 -8.72 15.28 12.91
CA GLU A 359 -8.98 13.94 12.36
C GLU A 359 -7.67 13.14 12.11
N GLU A 360 -6.55 13.79 11.75
CA GLU A 360 -5.24 13.13 11.64
C GLU A 360 -4.73 12.62 13.01
N GLU A 361 -5.06 13.30 14.12
CA GLU A 361 -4.72 12.86 15.49
C GLU A 361 -5.67 11.76 16.01
N GLU A 362 -6.95 11.74 15.61
CA GLU A 362 -7.90 10.67 15.98
C GLU A 362 -7.67 9.36 15.20
N GLU A 363 -7.17 9.43 13.95
CA GLU A 363 -6.80 8.26 13.14
C GLU A 363 -5.61 7.48 13.74
N GLU A 364 -4.63 8.18 14.34
CA GLU A 364 -3.53 7.54 15.08
C GLU A 364 -4.05 6.75 16.31
N GLU A 365 -5.13 7.21 16.96
CA GLU A 365 -5.70 6.55 18.14
C GLU A 365 -6.65 5.37 17.79
N GLU A 366 -7.42 5.44 16.69
CA GLU A 366 -8.31 4.34 16.27
C GLU A 366 -7.55 3.16 15.63
N GLU A 367 -6.44 3.40 14.90
CA GLU A 367 -5.59 2.33 14.37
C GLU A 367 -4.96 1.49 15.50
N GLU A 368 -4.56 2.12 16.62
CA GLU A 368 -4.03 1.42 17.80
C GLU A 368 -5.09 0.51 18.49
N GLU A 369 -6.39 0.86 18.44
CA GLU A 369 -7.45 0.04 19.06
C GLU A 369 -7.86 -1.17 18.21
N ASP A 370 -7.88 -1.06 16.87
CA ASP A 370 -8.20 -2.17 15.96
C ASP A 370 -7.06 -3.19 15.79
N GLU A 371 -5.80 -2.80 16.04
CA GLU A 371 -4.65 -3.72 16.14
C GLU A 371 -4.81 -4.77 17.26
N SER A 372 -5.65 -4.50 18.26
CA SER A 372 -5.83 -5.39 19.40
C SER A 372 -6.76 -6.59 19.12
N GLN A 373 -7.46 -6.64 17.97
CA GLN A 373 -8.43 -7.69 17.66
C GLN A 373 -8.04 -8.65 16.51
N PHE A 374 -6.89 -8.44 15.85
CA PHE A 374 -6.35 -9.42 14.90
C PHE A 374 -5.53 -10.48 15.64
N GLY A 375 -6.11 -11.68 15.76
CA GLY A 375 -5.41 -12.83 16.30
C GLY A 375 -4.11 -13.09 15.52
N LYS A 376 -2.97 -12.95 16.22
CA LYS A 376 -1.61 -13.40 15.85
C LYS A 376 -1.57 -14.17 14.52
N LEU A 377 -1.20 -13.47 13.45
CA LEU A 377 -0.78 -14.10 12.21
C LEU A 377 0.37 -15.07 12.56
N ASN A 378 0.22 -16.34 12.19
CA ASN A 378 1.24 -17.39 12.45
C ASN A 378 2.44 -17.31 11.49
N ASP A 379 2.43 -16.34 10.57
CA ASP A 379 3.48 -16.09 9.61
C ASP A 379 4.14 -14.74 9.92
N GLU A 380 5.39 -14.80 10.38
CA GLU A 380 6.22 -13.66 10.76
C GLU A 380 6.47 -12.72 9.56
N VAL A 381 6.43 -13.24 8.33
CA VAL A 381 6.54 -12.45 7.10
C VAL A 381 5.23 -11.72 6.82
N ALA A 382 4.08 -12.41 6.91
CA ALA A 382 2.79 -11.76 6.69
C ALA A 382 2.46 -10.73 7.78
N ALA A 383 2.86 -10.98 9.03
CA ALA A 383 2.72 -10.05 10.15
C ALA A 383 3.58 -8.80 9.96
N SER A 384 4.86 -8.98 9.60
CA SER A 384 5.76 -7.84 9.35
C SER A 384 5.40 -7.04 8.11
N VAL A 385 4.86 -7.67 7.07
CA VAL A 385 4.29 -6.94 5.92
C VAL A 385 3.10 -6.11 6.38
N PHE A 386 2.17 -6.68 7.14
CA PHE A 386 0.99 -5.98 7.62
C PHE A 386 1.34 -4.79 8.55
N GLU A 387 2.24 -4.99 9.52
CA GLU A 387 2.75 -3.93 10.42
C GLU A 387 3.56 -2.83 9.69
N ASN A 388 4.22 -3.15 8.58
CA ASN A 388 5.02 -2.18 7.79
C ASN A 388 4.25 -1.59 6.59
N THR A 389 3.01 -2.00 6.33
CA THR A 389 2.21 -1.46 5.22
C THR A 389 1.63 -0.07 5.57
N GLY A 390 1.52 0.27 6.86
CA GLY A 390 1.09 1.58 7.37
C GLY A 390 2.20 2.49 7.90
N ASN A 391 3.37 1.94 8.27
CA ASN A 391 4.46 2.73 8.84
C ASN A 391 5.36 3.33 7.74
N LEU A 392 5.54 4.65 7.78
CA LEU A 392 6.49 5.38 6.93
C LEU A 392 7.92 4.86 7.20
N MET A 393 8.44 4.04 6.29
CA MET A 393 9.81 3.55 6.40
C MET A 393 10.78 4.70 6.05
N ASP A 394 11.59 5.12 7.02
CA ASP A 394 12.60 6.15 6.82
C ASP A 394 13.69 5.62 5.86
N LEU A 395 13.70 6.13 4.63
CA LEU A 395 14.68 5.76 3.61
C LEU A 395 15.90 6.68 3.61
N ASP A 396 16.02 7.62 4.56
CA ASP A 396 17.11 8.60 4.58
C ASP A 396 18.49 7.91 4.69
N SER A 397 18.58 6.73 5.31
CA SER A 397 19.82 5.93 5.43
C SER A 397 20.14 5.05 4.20
N ILE A 398 19.30 5.06 3.15
CA ILE A 398 19.51 4.23 1.94
C ILE A 398 19.47 5.08 0.67
N THR A 399 20.45 4.85 -0.22
CA THR A 399 20.45 5.48 -1.55
C THR A 399 19.58 4.72 -2.56
N GLN A 400 18.63 5.40 -3.20
CA GLN A 400 17.85 4.81 -4.30
C GLN A 400 18.65 4.84 -5.61
N LEU A 401 18.86 3.65 -6.19
CA LEU A 401 19.52 3.49 -7.47
C LEU A 401 18.50 3.29 -8.60
N THR A 402 18.77 3.96 -9.71
CA THR A 402 17.99 3.95 -10.95
C THR A 402 18.90 3.60 -12.12
N SER A 403 18.33 3.32 -13.29
CA SER A 403 19.11 3.09 -14.51
C SER A 403 20.07 4.24 -14.86
N GLU A 404 19.81 5.45 -14.37
CA GLU A 404 20.60 6.65 -14.67
C GLU A 404 21.81 6.84 -13.74
N ASN A 405 21.65 6.56 -12.43
CA ASN A 405 22.71 6.83 -11.43
C ASN A 405 23.51 5.57 -11.03
N PHE A 406 23.01 4.37 -11.35
CA PHE A 406 23.58 3.10 -10.86
C PHE A 406 25.10 3.00 -11.09
N HIS A 407 25.54 3.26 -12.33
CA HIS A 407 26.96 3.13 -12.68
C HIS A 407 27.84 4.15 -11.95
N SER A 408 27.39 5.40 -11.80
CA SER A 408 28.18 6.44 -11.13
C SER A 408 28.30 6.19 -9.63
N GLU A 409 27.26 5.68 -8.98
CA GLU A 409 27.27 5.39 -7.54
C GLU A 409 28.13 4.17 -7.22
N VAL A 410 27.99 3.10 -8.00
CA VAL A 410 28.80 1.87 -7.84
C VAL A 410 30.28 2.14 -8.10
N ALA A 411 30.62 3.04 -9.03
CA ALA A 411 32.01 3.38 -9.33
C ALA A 411 32.67 4.28 -8.26
N GLN A 412 31.90 5.05 -7.50
CA GLN A 412 32.40 5.97 -6.47
C GLN A 412 32.60 5.29 -5.11
N SER A 413 31.87 4.21 -4.86
CA SER A 413 31.86 3.52 -3.57
C SER A 413 32.84 2.34 -3.54
N SER A 414 33.47 2.09 -2.38
CA SER A 414 34.36 0.93 -2.19
C SER A 414 33.60 -0.39 -2.14
N LEU A 415 32.41 -0.38 -1.54
CA LEU A 415 31.48 -1.51 -1.50
C LEU A 415 30.05 -0.95 -1.58
N THR A 416 29.32 -1.32 -2.63
CA THR A 416 27.89 -1.02 -2.74
C THR A 416 27.10 -2.28 -2.44
N VAL A 417 26.17 -2.20 -1.49
CA VAL A 417 25.24 -3.28 -1.16
C VAL A 417 23.89 -2.89 -1.73
N VAL A 418 23.44 -3.62 -2.74
CA VAL A 418 22.20 -3.31 -3.46
C VAL A 418 21.15 -4.37 -3.15
N LEU A 419 20.02 -3.94 -2.60
CA LEU A 419 18.79 -4.74 -2.53
C LEU A 419 17.96 -4.50 -3.79
N PHE A 420 17.84 -5.55 -4.62
CA PHE A 420 16.90 -5.60 -5.72
C PHE A 420 15.59 -6.19 -5.22
N TYR A 421 14.51 -5.42 -5.34
CA TYR A 421 13.22 -5.76 -4.74
C TYR A 421 12.07 -5.35 -5.67
N LEU A 422 10.86 -5.85 -5.38
CA LEU A 422 9.62 -5.41 -6.03
C LEU A 422 8.69 -4.84 -4.97
N LYS A 423 8.13 -3.65 -5.21
CA LYS A 423 7.20 -2.99 -4.27
C LYS A 423 5.92 -3.79 -3.99
N TRP A 424 5.56 -4.70 -4.89
CA TRP A 424 4.38 -5.57 -4.76
C TRP A 424 4.71 -6.98 -4.25
N ASP A 425 5.98 -7.32 -4.02
CA ASP A 425 6.37 -8.61 -3.48
C ASP A 425 6.44 -8.57 -1.96
N ALA A 426 5.68 -9.44 -1.30
CA ALA A 426 5.55 -9.44 0.17
C ALA A 426 6.89 -9.72 0.87
N VAL A 427 7.69 -10.67 0.34
CA VAL A 427 9.00 -11.02 0.93
C VAL A 427 9.99 -9.87 0.77
N SER A 428 9.96 -9.19 -0.37
CA SER A 428 10.72 -7.97 -0.65
C SER A 428 10.41 -6.86 0.34
N MET A 429 9.13 -6.60 0.59
CA MET A 429 8.70 -5.54 1.50
C MET A 429 9.01 -5.88 2.95
N ALA A 430 8.82 -7.15 3.38
CA ALA A 430 9.22 -7.59 4.72
C ALA A 430 10.73 -7.44 4.96
N PHE A 431 11.53 -7.82 3.96
CA PHE A 431 12.98 -7.78 4.07
C PHE A 431 13.55 -6.37 3.96
N LEU A 432 12.85 -5.45 3.29
CA LEU A 432 13.25 -4.04 3.22
C LEU A 432 13.43 -3.42 4.62
N SER A 433 12.57 -3.77 5.58
CA SER A 433 12.69 -3.32 6.98
C SER A 433 13.98 -3.80 7.63
N SER A 434 14.29 -5.10 7.45
CA SER A 434 15.56 -5.66 7.92
C SER A 434 16.76 -5.01 7.23
N PHE A 435 16.63 -4.61 5.97
CA PHE A 435 17.70 -3.98 5.21
C PHE A 435 17.96 -2.53 5.68
N ILE A 436 16.90 -1.76 5.98
CA ILE A 436 16.99 -0.42 6.59
C ILE A 436 17.64 -0.48 7.96
N GLU A 437 17.20 -1.41 8.82
CA GLU A 437 17.79 -1.60 10.16
C GLU A 437 19.31 -1.86 10.07
N VAL A 438 19.76 -2.59 9.05
CA VAL A 438 21.20 -2.81 8.81
C VAL A 438 21.89 -1.54 8.32
N ALA A 439 21.26 -0.75 7.47
CA ALA A 439 21.81 0.52 7.00
C ALA A 439 22.03 1.50 8.16
N GLU A 440 21.02 1.67 9.02
CA GLU A 440 21.10 2.48 10.24
C GLU A 440 22.22 1.99 11.16
N LYS A 441 22.31 0.67 11.43
CA LYS A 441 23.38 0.08 12.25
C LYS A 441 24.78 0.34 11.71
N LEU A 442 24.96 0.31 10.40
CA LEU A 442 26.24 0.59 9.75
C LEU A 442 26.60 2.08 9.85
N GLU A 443 25.62 2.96 9.71
CA GLU A 443 25.77 4.40 9.89
C GLU A 443 26.14 4.74 11.35
N GLU A 444 25.42 4.19 12.33
CA GLU A 444 25.72 4.32 13.78
C GLU A 444 27.12 3.80 14.13
N SER A 445 27.53 2.70 13.49
CA SER A 445 28.86 2.08 13.66
C SER A 445 29.98 2.82 12.91
N LYS A 446 29.66 3.91 12.19
CA LYS A 446 30.59 4.73 11.39
C LYS A 446 31.36 3.92 10.35
N VAL A 447 30.62 3.07 9.63
CA VAL A 447 31.15 2.25 8.54
C VAL A 447 30.98 3.02 7.22
N ASP A 448 31.84 4.01 7.00
CA ASP A 448 31.71 4.96 5.87
C ASP A 448 32.12 4.35 4.49
N ASP A 449 32.69 3.13 4.47
CA ASP A 449 33.16 2.46 3.25
C ASP A 449 32.10 1.59 2.57
N VAL A 450 30.86 1.61 3.07
CA VAL A 450 29.74 0.81 2.56
C VAL A 450 28.59 1.72 2.16
N LEU A 451 28.19 1.66 0.89
CA LEU A 451 26.99 2.31 0.38
C LEU A 451 25.83 1.33 0.41
N MET A 452 24.83 1.59 1.25
CA MET A 452 23.58 0.84 1.27
C MET A 452 22.61 1.42 0.24
N SER A 453 22.05 0.56 -0.60
CA SER A 453 21.25 0.98 -1.75
C SER A 453 20.13 0.04 -2.10
N VAL A 454 19.10 0.58 -2.75
CA VAL A 454 17.94 -0.19 -3.23
C VAL A 454 17.67 0.08 -4.71
N VAL A 455 17.21 -0.95 -5.42
CA VAL A 455 16.67 -0.85 -6.79
C VAL A 455 15.29 -1.48 -6.81
N ASP A 456 14.28 -0.67 -7.13
CA ASP A 456 12.94 -1.18 -7.44
C ASP A 456 12.95 -1.74 -8.86
N CYS A 457 12.96 -3.06 -8.97
CA CYS A 457 12.97 -3.74 -10.27
C CYS A 457 11.62 -3.70 -10.98
N GLY A 458 10.56 -3.25 -10.31
CA GLY A 458 9.27 -2.99 -10.93
C GLY A 458 9.27 -1.71 -11.74
N GLU A 459 10.00 -0.70 -11.27
CA GLU A 459 10.21 0.57 -11.96
C GLU A 459 11.37 0.48 -12.97
N TRP A 460 12.51 -0.11 -12.56
CA TRP A 460 13.76 -0.16 -13.34
C TRP A 460 14.02 -1.55 -13.93
N THR A 461 12.99 -2.07 -14.61
CA THR A 461 13.02 -3.40 -15.26
C THR A 461 14.16 -3.54 -16.26
N ASP A 462 14.56 -2.45 -16.93
CA ASP A 462 15.67 -2.40 -17.88
C ASP A 462 17.04 -2.63 -17.21
N LEU A 463 17.25 -2.07 -16.01
CA LEU A 463 18.45 -2.31 -15.22
C LEU A 463 18.47 -3.75 -14.66
N CYS A 464 17.35 -4.24 -14.15
CA CYS A 464 17.28 -5.57 -13.55
C CYS A 464 17.30 -6.71 -14.57
N ALA A 465 16.80 -6.48 -15.79
CA ALA A 465 16.84 -7.44 -16.90
C ALA A 465 18.08 -7.27 -17.81
N ALA A 466 18.96 -6.31 -17.51
CA ALA A 466 20.13 -6.01 -18.32
C ALA A 466 21.07 -7.23 -18.40
N GLN A 467 21.62 -7.45 -19.59
CA GLN A 467 22.66 -8.46 -19.78
C GLN A 467 24.00 -7.97 -19.19
N PRO A 468 24.86 -8.87 -18.69
CA PRO A 468 26.13 -8.49 -18.09
C PRO A 468 26.98 -7.64 -19.04
N SER A 469 27.45 -6.50 -18.55
CA SER A 469 28.28 -5.55 -19.28
C SER A 469 29.24 -4.83 -18.34
N ALA A 470 30.14 -4.01 -18.89
CA ALA A 470 31.04 -3.19 -18.05
C ALA A 470 30.29 -2.21 -17.13
N LEU A 471 29.04 -1.85 -17.47
CA LEU A 471 28.19 -0.94 -16.69
C LEU A 471 27.26 -1.68 -15.72
N VAL A 472 27.00 -2.97 -15.99
CA VAL A 472 26.09 -3.82 -15.21
C VAL A 472 26.80 -5.16 -14.96
N PRO A 473 27.51 -5.33 -13.83
CA PRO A 473 28.40 -6.46 -13.61
C PRO A 473 27.67 -7.76 -13.17
N PHE A 474 26.34 -7.73 -13.02
CA PHE A 474 25.53 -8.85 -12.51
C PHE A 474 24.65 -9.48 -13.59
N GLN A 475 24.17 -10.70 -13.31
CA GLN A 475 23.22 -11.41 -14.18
C GLN A 475 21.80 -10.88 -13.96
N PRO A 476 20.89 -10.99 -14.95
CA PRO A 476 19.50 -10.57 -14.78
C PRO A 476 18.88 -11.07 -13.47
N ILE A 477 18.31 -10.15 -12.70
CA ILE A 477 17.66 -10.46 -11.43
C ILE A 477 16.27 -11.02 -11.73
N THR A 478 16.05 -12.28 -11.39
CA THR A 478 14.79 -13.00 -11.68
C THR A 478 14.12 -13.56 -10.42
N GLU A 479 14.79 -13.44 -9.26
CA GLU A 479 14.30 -13.84 -7.95
C GLU A 479 14.39 -12.64 -7.02
N PHE A 480 13.37 -12.44 -6.20
CA PHE A 480 13.24 -11.29 -5.30
C PHE A 480 12.87 -11.76 -3.88
N PRO A 481 13.33 -11.05 -2.83
CA PRO A 481 14.38 -10.04 -2.87
C PRO A 481 15.76 -10.63 -3.16
N ARG A 482 16.66 -9.86 -3.77
CA ARG A 482 18.05 -10.28 -4.01
C ARG A 482 19.02 -9.20 -3.56
N VAL A 483 19.95 -9.56 -2.68
CA VAL A 483 21.03 -8.65 -2.26
C VAL A 483 22.32 -8.98 -3.02
N VAL A 484 22.91 -7.96 -3.63
CA VAL A 484 24.15 -8.06 -4.40
C VAL A 484 25.16 -7.05 -3.86
N LEU A 485 26.35 -7.54 -3.58
CA LEU A 485 27.50 -6.75 -3.17
C LEU A 485 28.37 -6.49 -4.39
N LEU A 486 28.60 -5.21 -4.68
CA LEU A 486 29.31 -4.72 -5.85
C LEU A 486 30.55 -3.95 -5.41
N ARG A 487 31.69 -4.29 -6.01
CA ARG A 487 32.94 -3.54 -5.84
C ARG A 487 33.47 -3.15 -7.22
N PRO A 488 34.09 -1.97 -7.36
CA PRO A 488 34.69 -1.58 -8.62
C PRO A 488 35.68 -2.64 -9.13
N GLN A 489 35.48 -3.11 -10.36
CA GLN A 489 36.37 -4.07 -11.05
C GLN A 489 36.44 -5.49 -10.45
N GLU A 490 35.59 -5.85 -9.49
CA GLU A 490 35.43 -7.22 -9.00
C GLU A 490 34.12 -7.85 -9.52
N SER A 491 34.04 -9.18 -9.49
CA SER A 491 32.79 -9.90 -9.77
C SER A 491 31.75 -9.62 -8.68
N PRO A 492 30.45 -9.56 -9.02
CA PRO A 492 29.39 -9.39 -8.04
C PRO A 492 29.38 -10.57 -7.06
N GLN A 493 29.11 -10.27 -5.79
CA GLN A 493 28.96 -11.25 -4.73
C GLN A 493 27.49 -11.28 -4.30
N TYR A 494 26.89 -12.46 -4.21
CA TYR A 494 25.48 -12.61 -3.88
C TYR A 494 25.31 -13.03 -2.43
N TYR A 495 24.30 -12.48 -1.77
CA TYR A 495 23.88 -12.92 -0.44
C TYR A 495 22.86 -14.06 -0.58
N GLU A 496 23.16 -15.22 0.00
CA GLU A 496 22.32 -16.42 -0.09
C GLU A 496 21.90 -16.98 1.27
N SER A 497 22.12 -16.21 2.35
CA SER A 497 21.79 -16.61 3.72
C SER A 497 20.39 -16.11 4.13
N MET A 498 20.05 -16.29 5.41
CA MET A 498 18.74 -15.94 5.97
C MET A 498 18.45 -14.44 5.83
N LEU A 499 17.25 -14.11 5.35
CA LEU A 499 16.77 -12.73 5.15
C LEU A 499 16.41 -12.06 6.49
N GLY A 500 17.42 -11.72 7.28
CA GLY A 500 17.26 -11.00 8.55
C GLY A 500 18.43 -10.05 8.82
N SER A 501 18.20 -9.04 9.66
CA SER A 501 19.15 -7.95 9.89
C SER A 501 20.48 -8.42 10.49
N GLU A 502 20.47 -9.35 11.44
CA GLU A 502 21.70 -9.89 12.06
C GLU A 502 22.58 -10.63 11.05
N ALA A 503 21.99 -11.55 10.28
CA ALA A 503 22.71 -12.36 9.30
C ALA A 503 23.26 -11.50 8.14
N LEU A 504 22.49 -10.50 7.68
CA LEU A 504 22.92 -9.58 6.63
C LEU A 504 24.03 -8.66 7.13
N HIS A 505 23.87 -8.06 8.30
CA HIS A 505 24.88 -7.19 8.92
C HIS A 505 26.22 -7.94 9.07
N ARG A 506 26.19 -9.15 9.65
CA ARG A 506 27.38 -10.00 9.78
C ARG A 506 28.03 -10.24 8.41
N PHE A 507 27.25 -10.62 7.41
CA PHE A 507 27.76 -10.88 6.07
C PHE A 507 28.44 -9.66 5.43
N ILE A 508 27.86 -8.46 5.59
CA ILE A 508 28.45 -7.21 5.08
C ILE A 508 29.78 -6.91 5.79
N ILE A 509 29.81 -6.99 7.13
CA ILE A 509 31.02 -6.73 7.92
C ILE A 509 32.17 -7.69 7.52
N LEU A 510 31.86 -8.97 7.35
CA LEU A 510 32.86 -9.96 6.93
C LEU A 510 33.30 -9.77 5.48
N SER A 511 32.40 -9.34 4.61
CA SER A 511 32.68 -9.08 3.18
C SER A 511 33.60 -7.88 2.97
N ARG A 512 33.69 -6.94 3.91
CA ARG A 512 34.65 -5.81 3.84
C ARG A 512 36.10 -6.28 3.86
N THR A 513 36.37 -7.41 4.50
CA THR A 513 37.73 -7.97 4.57
C THR A 513 38.12 -8.62 3.24
N ALA A 514 39.40 -8.52 2.87
CA ALA A 514 39.93 -9.21 1.70
C ALA A 514 39.87 -10.73 1.89
N ALA A 515 39.51 -11.48 0.84
CA ALA A 515 39.40 -12.93 0.89
C ALA A 515 40.31 -13.59 -0.18
N PRO A 516 41.43 -14.23 0.20
CA PRO A 516 42.02 -14.28 1.53
C PRO A 516 42.87 -13.06 1.88
N VAL A 517 42.94 -12.72 3.17
CA VAL A 517 43.89 -11.74 3.70
C VAL A 517 45.31 -12.29 3.55
N ARG A 518 46.21 -11.56 2.89
CA ARG A 518 47.61 -11.97 2.75
C ARG A 518 48.38 -11.63 4.02
N LEU A 519 48.91 -12.65 4.67
CA LEU A 519 49.67 -12.57 5.90
C LEU A 519 51.14 -12.88 5.59
N SER A 520 52.06 -12.17 6.24
CA SER A 520 53.50 -12.28 6.01
C SER A 520 54.28 -12.60 7.29
N THR A 521 53.72 -12.29 8.47
CA THR A 521 54.40 -12.46 9.78
C THR A 521 53.62 -13.34 10.76
N GLN A 522 54.31 -13.86 11.77
CA GLN A 522 53.68 -14.68 12.82
C GLN A 522 52.70 -13.83 13.66
N GLU A 523 53.08 -12.57 13.89
CA GLU A 523 52.31 -11.60 14.65
C GLU A 523 51.00 -11.28 13.92
N GLU A 524 51.03 -11.06 12.60
CA GLU A 524 49.83 -10.87 11.76
C GLU A 524 48.90 -12.07 11.81
N VAL A 525 49.43 -13.29 11.84
CA VAL A 525 48.59 -14.50 11.95
C VAL A 525 47.96 -14.60 13.35
N THR A 526 48.70 -14.29 14.42
CA THR A 526 48.11 -14.26 15.78
C THR A 526 47.04 -13.17 15.90
N SER A 527 47.27 -11.99 15.32
CA SER A 527 46.29 -10.90 15.23
C SER A 527 45.06 -11.37 14.47
N PHE A 528 45.27 -11.93 13.27
CA PHE A 528 44.19 -12.47 12.45
C PHE A 528 43.37 -13.52 13.19
N LEU A 529 43.95 -14.38 14.02
CA LEU A 529 43.18 -15.39 14.75
C LEU A 529 42.43 -14.83 15.98
N GLN A 530 42.82 -13.67 16.49
CA GLN A 530 42.31 -13.11 17.76
C GLN A 530 41.45 -11.85 17.59
N GLU A 531 41.65 -11.10 16.52
CA GLU A 531 40.93 -9.86 16.24
C GLU A 531 39.43 -10.11 16.04
N VAL A 532 38.62 -9.09 16.29
CA VAL A 532 37.20 -9.06 15.94
C VAL A 532 37.03 -7.95 14.91
N PRO A 533 36.39 -8.19 13.75
CA PRO A 533 36.23 -7.16 12.73
C PRO A 533 35.52 -5.92 13.29
N HIS A 534 35.96 -4.73 12.86
CA HIS A 534 35.35 -3.47 13.28
C HIS A 534 33.89 -3.40 12.84
N GLY A 535 32.98 -3.13 13.79
CA GLY A 535 31.54 -3.15 13.56
C GLY A 535 30.86 -4.49 13.87
N SER A 536 31.58 -5.52 14.34
CA SER A 536 30.93 -6.78 14.77
C SER A 536 30.24 -6.63 16.13
N GLN A 537 29.11 -7.33 16.33
CA GLN A 537 28.37 -7.32 17.59
C GLN A 537 29.09 -8.12 18.70
N ALA A 538 28.81 -7.80 19.96
CA ALA A 538 29.42 -8.45 21.11
C ALA A 538 28.99 -9.93 21.23
N GLY A 539 29.91 -10.85 20.94
CA GLY A 539 29.66 -12.31 21.02
C GLY A 539 29.82 -13.04 19.68
N ASP A 540 29.87 -12.31 18.57
CA ASP A 540 29.97 -12.87 17.23
C ASP A 540 31.46 -13.06 16.84
N ARG A 541 31.98 -14.28 17.02
CA ARG A 541 33.32 -14.64 16.55
C ARG A 541 33.19 -15.35 15.21
N PRO A 542 33.57 -14.72 14.08
CA PRO A 542 33.49 -15.38 12.79
C PRO A 542 34.44 -16.56 12.72
N ASP A 543 34.04 -17.58 11.97
CA ASP A 543 34.93 -18.69 11.65
C ASP A 543 36.13 -18.20 10.85
N ARG A 544 37.31 -18.71 11.21
CA ARG A 544 38.59 -18.30 10.62
C ARG A 544 39.30 -19.51 10.03
N VAL A 545 39.72 -19.39 8.77
CA VAL A 545 40.49 -20.42 8.09
C VAL A 545 41.82 -19.83 7.64
N LEU A 546 42.92 -20.47 8.05
CA LEU A 546 44.27 -20.08 7.65
C LEU A 546 44.84 -21.09 6.65
N GLY A 547 45.04 -20.64 5.41
CA GLY A 547 45.75 -21.37 4.37
C GLY A 547 47.26 -21.25 4.55
N LEU A 548 47.95 -22.38 4.69
CA LEU A 548 49.40 -22.47 4.85
C LEU A 548 49.99 -23.21 3.64
N PHE A 549 50.64 -22.48 2.72
CA PHE A 549 51.16 -23.08 1.48
C PHE A 549 52.63 -22.74 1.24
N ARG A 550 53.34 -23.68 0.60
CA ARG A 550 54.76 -23.52 0.25
C ARG A 550 54.99 -22.83 -1.09
N SER A 551 53.99 -22.83 -1.97
CA SER A 551 54.09 -22.24 -3.30
C SER A 551 52.75 -21.66 -3.75
N PRO A 552 52.75 -20.55 -4.53
CA PRO A 552 51.52 -19.92 -5.04
C PRO A 552 50.64 -20.87 -5.88
N THR A 553 51.25 -21.83 -6.57
CA THR A 553 50.54 -22.84 -7.36
C THR A 553 49.66 -23.75 -6.49
N ASP A 554 50.12 -24.09 -5.29
CA ASP A 554 49.38 -24.95 -4.36
C ASP A 554 48.23 -24.20 -3.65
N ALA A 555 48.27 -22.86 -3.65
CA ALA A 555 47.28 -22.00 -2.99
C ALA A 555 46.10 -21.61 -3.89
N SER A 556 46.16 -21.91 -5.19
CA SER A 556 45.16 -21.47 -6.18
C SER A 556 43.72 -21.89 -5.83
N ALA A 557 43.51 -23.18 -5.51
CA ALA A 557 42.21 -23.69 -5.07
C ALA A 557 41.72 -23.06 -3.75
N PHE A 558 42.64 -22.74 -2.85
CA PHE A 558 42.30 -22.06 -1.59
C PHE A 558 41.87 -20.62 -1.81
N VAL A 559 42.55 -19.92 -2.72
CA VAL A 559 42.22 -18.54 -3.08
C VAL A 559 40.84 -18.47 -3.75
N GLU A 560 40.51 -19.42 -4.62
CA GLU A 560 39.18 -19.53 -5.23
C GLU A 560 38.08 -19.82 -4.20
N ALA A 561 38.31 -20.80 -3.31
CA ALA A 561 37.38 -21.11 -2.23
C ALA A 561 37.20 -19.94 -1.25
N ALA A 562 38.28 -19.23 -0.92
CA ALA A 562 38.25 -18.03 -0.09
C ALA A 562 37.40 -16.92 -0.71
N MET A 563 37.49 -16.70 -2.03
CA MET A 563 36.63 -15.74 -2.73
C MET A 563 35.16 -16.17 -2.71
N SER A 564 34.88 -17.46 -2.90
CA SER A 564 33.50 -17.99 -2.88
C SER A 564 32.85 -17.93 -1.49
N LEU A 565 33.64 -18.05 -0.42
CA LEU A 565 33.16 -18.01 0.98
C LEU A 565 33.29 -16.64 1.63
N ARG A 566 33.60 -15.59 0.85
CA ARG A 566 33.67 -14.22 1.34
C ARG A 566 32.33 -13.84 1.96
N GLY A 567 32.36 -13.20 3.13
CA GLY A 567 31.16 -12.85 3.88
C GLY A 567 30.67 -13.93 4.85
N GLU A 568 31.11 -15.18 4.70
CA GLU A 568 30.77 -16.27 5.62
C GLU A 568 31.91 -16.62 6.57
N VAL A 569 33.13 -16.72 6.01
CA VAL A 569 34.34 -17.15 6.71
C VAL A 569 35.47 -16.17 6.46
N LEU A 570 36.23 -15.82 7.50
CA LEU A 570 37.45 -15.05 7.34
C LEU A 570 38.58 -15.98 6.93
N SER A 571 39.06 -15.83 5.70
CA SER A 571 40.20 -16.59 5.18
C SER A 571 41.49 -15.77 5.24
N GLY A 572 42.55 -16.33 5.80
CA GLY A 572 43.91 -15.81 5.77
C GLY A 572 44.82 -16.70 4.94
N LEU A 573 45.82 -16.14 4.28
CA LEU A 573 46.79 -16.85 3.46
C LEU A 573 48.21 -16.48 3.90
N LEU A 574 48.97 -17.47 4.35
CA LEU A 574 50.39 -17.34 4.67
C LEU A 574 51.21 -18.29 3.78
N MET A 575 52.24 -17.73 3.15
CA MET A 575 53.05 -18.42 2.14
C MET A 575 54.50 -18.62 2.61
N ASP A 576 55.22 -19.51 1.92
CA ASP A 576 56.68 -19.66 1.95
C ASP A 576 57.27 -19.99 3.35
N GLY A 577 58.47 -19.48 3.63
CA GLY A 577 59.21 -19.76 4.87
C GLY A 577 58.47 -19.44 6.18
N PRO A 578 57.66 -18.37 6.27
CA PRO A 578 56.76 -18.13 7.41
C PRO A 578 55.76 -19.27 7.65
N ALA A 579 55.16 -19.84 6.60
CA ALA A 579 54.21 -20.95 6.72
C ALA A 579 54.88 -22.23 7.30
N GLU A 580 56.13 -22.50 6.91
CA GLU A 580 56.88 -23.64 7.44
C GLU A 580 57.25 -23.50 8.94
N LYS A 581 57.44 -22.26 9.41
CA LYS A 581 57.71 -21.98 10.83
C LYS A 581 56.46 -22.17 11.68
N TRP A 582 55.26 -21.88 11.13
CA TRP A 582 53.98 -22.10 11.80
C TRP A 582 53.64 -23.60 11.93
N TYR A 583 54.05 -24.44 10.98
CA TYR A 583 53.84 -25.90 11.00
C TYR A 583 54.63 -26.63 12.09
N ARG A 584 55.66 -26.02 12.69
CA ARG A 584 56.40 -26.67 13.79
C ARG A 584 55.52 -26.69 15.05
N PRO A 585 55.28 -27.87 15.66
CA PRO A 585 54.32 -28.00 16.74
C PRO A 585 54.79 -27.22 17.97
N LYS A 586 54.22 -26.03 18.19
CA LYS A 586 54.15 -25.44 19.52
C LYS A 586 52.99 -26.11 20.23
N PHE A 587 53.29 -27.02 21.15
CA PHE A 587 52.33 -27.57 22.10
C PHE A 587 51.62 -26.42 22.83
N TYR A 588 50.38 -26.13 22.46
CA TYR A 588 49.42 -25.44 23.32
C TYR A 588 48.06 -26.11 23.15
N ILE A 589 47.68 -26.86 24.18
CA ILE A 589 46.34 -27.39 24.38
C ILE A 589 45.44 -26.19 24.71
N PHE A 590 44.41 -25.94 23.91
CA PHE A 590 43.23 -25.22 24.36
C PHE A 590 41.97 -25.97 23.93
N ASN A 591 41.24 -26.44 24.95
CA ASN A 591 39.90 -26.99 24.86
C ASN A 591 38.94 -25.96 24.26
N ALA A 592 38.12 -26.38 23.30
CA ALA A 592 36.79 -25.84 23.11
C ALA A 592 35.84 -27.03 22.93
N ALA A 593 34.83 -27.06 23.78
CA ALA A 593 33.83 -28.10 23.87
C ALA A 593 32.87 -28.07 22.67
N LEU A 594 32.29 -29.24 22.40
CA LEU A 594 31.20 -29.54 21.47
C LEU A 594 30.04 -28.54 21.51
#